data_AF-A0A7S0T6R7-F1
#
_entry.id   AF-A0A7S0T6R7-F1
#
_cell.length_a   1.000
_cell.length_b   1.000
_cell.length_c   1.000
_cell.angle_alpha   90.00
_cell.angle_beta   90.00
_cell.angle_gamma   90.00
#
_symmetry.space_group_name_H-M   'P 1'
#
loop_
_entity.id
_entity.type
_entity.pdbx_description
1 polymer ?
#
loop_
_entity_poly.entity_id
_entity_poly.type
_entity_poly.pdbx_seq_one_letter_code
_entity_poly.pdbx_strand_id
1 'polypeptide(L)'
;ILPPPKEKVPVEKKPQAWNMFRPTVVALVIAFISVLGSVLYAYAALPQYGNWWSAFGITPLTQQQVVMALFLQLVQSYCLTVLITRTKGFFLSLKRRPSLYLAAPAVGMPLAFTFFAVYLPTTTLGSGPPAVGCGWGAAGVTWAYSILVLLVAESAKLASYYVLEFESNLRAKREMQRRQMQKEIAAEMLRDEGLKNIIDLHKNSENPGDSSWESERSELQGQVEELKGQVLRMEAEMSAVESLRSGMLQYIRGQLSADDFACLLTAPPPAKSHAD
;
A
#
# COMPACT_ATOMS: atom_id res chain seq x y z
N ILE A 1 6.46 -19.34 -25.02
CA ILE A 1 5.94 -18.16 -24.30
C ILE A 1 4.51 -18.49 -23.89
N LEU A 2 4.28 -18.83 -22.62
CA LEU A 2 2.91 -19.01 -22.13
C LEU A 2 2.16 -17.68 -22.25
N PRO A 3 0.88 -17.67 -22.64
CA PRO A 3 0.11 -16.44 -22.69
C PRO A 3 0.12 -15.78 -21.31
N PRO A 4 0.17 -14.44 -21.25
CA PRO A 4 0.15 -13.73 -19.98
C PRO A 4 -1.07 -14.18 -19.16
N PRO A 5 -0.91 -14.39 -17.85
CA PRO A 5 -1.98 -14.90 -17.00
C PRO A 5 -3.22 -14.03 -17.16
N LYS A 6 -4.35 -14.64 -17.54
CA LYS A 6 -5.65 -13.99 -17.72
C LYS A 6 -6.28 -13.65 -16.36
N GLU A 7 -5.59 -12.85 -15.57
CA GLU A 7 -6.09 -12.36 -14.30
C GLU A 7 -6.62 -10.94 -14.43
N LYS A 8 -7.87 -10.73 -14.04
CA LYS A 8 -8.48 -9.40 -13.90
C LYS A 8 -8.26 -8.94 -12.47
N VAL A 9 -7.13 -8.30 -12.20
CA VAL A 9 -6.86 -7.61 -10.92
C VAL A 9 -6.94 -6.10 -11.17
N PRO A 10 -7.68 -5.33 -10.36
CA PRO A 10 -7.70 -3.87 -10.50
C PRO A 10 -6.30 -3.30 -10.33
N VAL A 11 -5.82 -2.56 -11.33
CA VAL A 11 -4.53 -1.87 -11.27
C VAL A 11 -4.62 -0.72 -10.28
N GLU A 12 -3.60 -0.55 -9.45
CA GLU A 12 -3.53 0.58 -8.54
C GLU A 12 -3.27 1.89 -9.30
N LYS A 13 -3.98 2.96 -8.90
CA LYS A 13 -3.89 4.28 -9.56
C LYS A 13 -2.59 5.04 -9.28
N LYS A 14 -1.79 4.58 -8.32
CA LYS A 14 -0.52 5.21 -7.92
C LYS A 14 0.63 4.29 -8.31
N PRO A 15 1.76 4.82 -8.80
CA PRO A 15 2.93 4.01 -9.08
C PRO A 15 3.40 3.33 -7.79
N GLN A 16 3.45 2.00 -7.79
CA GLN A 16 3.95 1.24 -6.65
C GLN A 16 5.40 0.85 -6.90
N ALA A 17 6.28 1.29 -6.00
CA ALA A 17 7.61 0.70 -5.90
C ALA A 17 7.47 -0.73 -5.37
N TRP A 18 8.20 -1.66 -6.00
CA TRP A 18 8.19 -3.05 -5.58
C TRP A 18 8.84 -3.19 -4.20
N ASN A 19 8.03 -3.33 -3.16
CA ASN A 19 8.50 -3.55 -1.80
C ASN A 19 8.22 -5.00 -1.41
N MET A 20 9.25 -5.86 -1.45
CA MET A 20 9.15 -7.27 -1.07
C MET A 20 8.82 -7.47 0.42
N PHE A 21 9.20 -6.54 1.29
CA PHE A 21 9.06 -6.73 2.73
C PHE A 21 7.58 -6.82 3.16
N ARG A 22 6.73 -5.93 2.61
CA ARG A 22 5.29 -5.90 2.93
C ARG A 22 4.57 -7.22 2.65
N PRO A 23 4.61 -7.80 1.43
CA PRO A 23 3.94 -9.07 1.16
C PRO A 23 4.56 -10.24 1.94
N THR A 24 5.87 -10.22 2.21
CA THR A 24 6.51 -11.28 3.02
C THR A 24 6.00 -11.30 4.46
N VAL A 25 5.87 -10.14 5.12
CA VAL A 25 5.33 -10.05 6.48
C VAL A 25 3.89 -10.56 6.52
N VAL A 26 3.06 -10.11 5.57
CA VAL A 26 1.65 -10.55 5.49
C VAL A 26 1.54 -12.05 5.24
N ALA A 27 2.37 -12.60 4.34
CA ALA A 27 2.40 -14.04 4.06
C ALA A 27 2.80 -14.84 5.30
N LEU A 28 3.77 -14.34 6.09
CA LEU A 28 4.20 -14.99 7.32
C LEU A 28 3.10 -14.99 8.39
N VAL A 29 2.36 -13.90 8.54
CA VAL A 29 1.21 -13.83 9.46
C VAL A 29 0.11 -14.81 9.06
N ILE A 30 -0.24 -14.87 7.77
CA ILE A 30 -1.24 -15.82 7.25
C ILE A 30 -0.77 -17.25 7.51
N ALA A 31 0.49 -17.56 7.19
CA ALA A 31 1.06 -18.89 7.41
C ALA A 31 1.03 -19.29 8.88
N PHE A 32 1.40 -18.38 9.78
CA PHE A 32 1.38 -18.63 11.23
C PHE A 32 -0.03 -18.96 11.73
N ILE A 33 -1.04 -18.21 11.31
CA ILE A 33 -2.44 -18.44 11.68
C ILE A 33 -2.95 -19.77 11.11
N SER A 34 -2.61 -20.08 9.86
CA SER A 34 -2.99 -21.36 9.24
C SER A 34 -2.36 -22.56 9.93
N VAL A 35 -1.09 -22.46 10.35
CA VAL A 35 -0.41 -23.50 11.13
C VAL A 35 -1.06 -23.66 12.50
N LEU A 36 -1.29 -22.55 13.21
CA LEU A 36 -1.94 -22.58 14.52
C LEU A 36 -3.37 -23.16 14.43
N GLY A 37 -4.13 -22.78 13.41
CA GLY A 37 -5.44 -23.34 13.11
C GLY A 37 -5.39 -24.83 12.81
N SER A 38 -4.37 -25.32 12.12
CA SER A 38 -4.20 -26.76 11.84
C SER A 38 -3.84 -27.54 13.10
N VAL A 39 -2.99 -26.98 13.97
CA VAL A 39 -2.64 -27.57 15.27
C VAL A 39 -3.86 -27.62 16.19
N LEU A 40 -4.65 -26.54 16.25
CA LEU A 40 -5.88 -26.49 17.04
C LEU A 40 -6.91 -27.51 16.55
N TYR A 41 -7.04 -27.66 15.23
CA TYR A 41 -7.89 -28.69 14.63
C TYR A 41 -7.44 -30.09 15.03
N ALA A 42 -6.13 -30.38 14.94
CA ALA A 42 -5.57 -31.65 15.38
C ALA A 42 -5.87 -31.93 16.86
N TYR A 43 -5.68 -30.94 17.72
CA TYR A 43 -5.98 -31.06 19.14
C TYR A 43 -7.46 -31.35 19.40
N ALA A 44 -8.37 -30.63 18.72
CA ALA A 44 -9.82 -30.82 18.90
C ALA A 44 -10.34 -32.15 18.31
N ALA A 45 -9.77 -32.59 17.18
CA ALA A 45 -10.17 -33.76 16.44
C ALA A 45 -9.65 -35.08 17.04
N LEU A 46 -8.52 -35.06 17.74
CA LEU A 46 -7.94 -36.27 18.32
C LEU A 46 -8.82 -36.81 19.45
N PRO A 47 -9.05 -38.15 19.50
CA PRO A 47 -9.93 -38.76 20.49
C PRO A 47 -9.37 -38.71 21.92
N GLN A 48 -8.05 -38.53 22.06
CA GLN A 48 -7.35 -38.45 23.35
C GLN A 48 -7.51 -37.10 24.05
N TYR A 49 -7.84 -36.04 23.30
CA TYR A 49 -7.89 -34.68 23.80
C TYR A 49 -9.31 -34.13 23.75
N GLY A 50 -9.73 -33.55 22.62
CA GLY A 50 -11.01 -32.87 22.51
C GLY A 50 -12.19 -33.78 22.13
N ASN A 51 -12.00 -34.70 21.19
CA ASN A 51 -13.07 -35.51 20.58
C ASN A 51 -14.35 -34.71 20.28
N TRP A 52 -14.19 -33.54 19.67
CA TRP A 52 -15.30 -32.60 19.38
C TRP A 52 -16.38 -33.16 18.45
N TRP A 53 -16.15 -34.32 17.83
CA TRP A 53 -17.06 -35.00 16.90
C TRP A 53 -18.41 -35.30 17.57
N SER A 54 -18.38 -35.63 18.85
CA SER A 54 -19.57 -35.88 19.66
C SER A 54 -20.48 -34.66 19.80
N ALA A 55 -19.91 -33.45 19.86
CA ALA A 55 -20.67 -32.19 19.94
C ALA A 55 -21.45 -31.90 18.64
N PHE A 56 -21.02 -32.47 17.52
CA PHE A 56 -21.70 -32.37 16.23
C PHE A 56 -22.61 -33.57 15.93
N GLY A 57 -22.85 -34.45 16.92
CA GLY A 57 -23.69 -35.64 16.76
C GLY A 57 -23.08 -36.73 15.86
N ILE A 58 -21.76 -36.69 15.65
CA ILE A 58 -21.03 -37.66 14.84
C ILE A 58 -20.46 -38.73 15.77
N THR A 59 -20.56 -40.01 15.37
CA THR A 59 -19.92 -41.10 16.08
C THR A 59 -18.42 -40.82 16.22
N PRO A 60 -17.83 -41.00 17.42
CA PRO A 60 -16.43 -40.67 17.65
C PRO A 60 -15.55 -41.43 16.65
N LEU A 61 -14.77 -40.67 15.89
CA LEU A 61 -13.96 -41.23 14.82
C LEU A 61 -12.78 -42.01 15.38
N THR A 62 -12.44 -43.09 14.70
CA THR A 62 -11.21 -43.82 14.99
C THR A 62 -9.99 -42.97 14.62
N GLN A 63 -8.84 -43.25 15.23
CA GLN A 63 -7.60 -42.50 14.96
C GLN A 63 -7.25 -42.46 13.47
N GLN A 64 -7.51 -43.54 12.73
CA GLN A 64 -7.26 -43.65 11.29
C GLN A 64 -8.13 -42.70 10.46
N GLN A 65 -9.38 -42.49 10.88
CA GLN A 65 -10.29 -41.57 10.22
C GLN A 65 -9.98 -40.11 10.56
N VAL A 66 -9.48 -39.85 11.78
CA VAL A 66 -9.03 -38.51 12.18
C VAL A 66 -7.83 -38.06 11.34
N VAL A 67 -6.89 -38.96 11.03
CA VAL A 67 -5.78 -38.66 10.11
C VAL A 67 -6.28 -38.24 8.73
N MET A 68 -7.33 -38.89 8.22
CA MET A 68 -7.93 -38.51 6.93
C MET A 68 -8.65 -37.15 7.00
N ALA A 69 -9.33 -36.85 8.11
CA ALA A 69 -9.95 -35.55 8.33
C ALA A 69 -8.90 -34.42 8.46
N LEU A 70 -7.75 -34.70 9.09
CA LEU A 70 -6.60 -33.78 9.16
C LEU A 70 -6.01 -33.51 7.80
N PHE A 71 -5.79 -34.56 7.01
CA PHE A 71 -5.34 -34.43 5.63
C PHE A 71 -6.29 -33.54 4.82
N LEU A 72 -7.60 -33.78 4.92
CA LEU A 72 -8.61 -32.99 4.22
C LEU A 72 -8.56 -31.50 4.63
N GLN A 73 -8.44 -31.22 5.93
CA GLN A 73 -8.33 -29.85 6.46
C GLN A 73 -7.09 -29.12 5.90
N LEU A 74 -5.94 -29.79 5.86
CA LEU A 74 -4.70 -29.21 5.33
C LEU A 74 -4.83 -28.87 3.84
N VAL A 75 -5.36 -29.80 3.05
CA VAL A 75 -5.58 -29.59 1.61
C VAL A 75 -6.54 -28.44 1.35
N GLN A 76 -7.67 -28.40 2.07
CA GLN A 76 -8.64 -27.31 1.96
C GLN A 76 -8.01 -25.96 2.30
N SER A 77 -7.29 -25.88 3.42
CA SER A 77 -6.66 -24.65 3.87
C SER A 77 -5.65 -24.14 2.85
N TYR A 78 -4.82 -25.03 2.28
CA TYR A 78 -3.85 -24.67 1.24
C TYR A 78 -4.51 -24.16 -0.04
N CYS A 79 -5.50 -24.88 -0.56
CA CYS A 79 -6.20 -24.50 -1.80
C CYS A 79 -6.98 -23.19 -1.64
N LEU A 80 -7.64 -22.98 -0.50
CA LEU A 80 -8.44 -21.77 -0.24
C LEU A 80 -7.56 -20.55 0.05
N THR A 81 -6.36 -20.73 0.60
CA THR A 81 -5.42 -19.62 0.88
C THR A 81 -5.05 -18.86 -0.41
N VAL A 82 -5.01 -19.53 -1.57
CA VAL A 82 -4.78 -18.88 -2.87
C VAL A 82 -5.82 -17.80 -3.18
N LEU A 83 -7.06 -17.97 -2.73
CA LEU A 83 -8.11 -16.97 -2.94
C LEU A 83 -7.90 -15.72 -2.07
N ILE A 84 -7.37 -15.92 -0.86
CA ILE A 84 -7.03 -14.85 0.09
C ILE A 84 -5.87 -13.99 -0.43
N THR A 85 -4.80 -14.63 -0.91
CA THR A 85 -3.55 -13.95 -1.27
C THR A 85 -3.66 -13.09 -2.53
N ARG A 86 -4.66 -13.35 -3.39
CA ARG A 86 -4.88 -12.58 -4.62
C ARG A 86 -5.15 -11.09 -4.38
N THR A 87 -5.82 -10.73 -3.27
CA THR A 87 -6.26 -9.35 -3.06
C THR A 87 -5.74 -8.75 -1.76
N LYS A 88 -5.30 -7.48 -1.83
CA LYS A 88 -4.93 -6.67 -0.67
C LYS A 88 -6.13 -6.20 0.18
N GLY A 89 -7.34 -6.63 -0.16
CA GLY A 89 -8.59 -6.26 0.53
C GLY A 89 -9.40 -7.50 0.89
N PHE A 90 -10.60 -7.30 1.42
CA PHE A 90 -11.48 -8.41 1.78
C PHE A 90 -11.89 -9.21 0.53
N PHE A 91 -11.61 -10.51 0.50
CA PHE A 91 -11.79 -11.34 -0.69
C PHE A 91 -13.27 -11.45 -1.15
N LEU A 92 -14.23 -11.30 -0.23
CA LEU A 92 -15.67 -11.30 -0.54
C LEU A 92 -16.18 -9.96 -1.09
N SER A 93 -15.33 -8.93 -1.21
CA SER A 93 -15.74 -7.67 -1.80
C SER A 93 -16.15 -7.87 -3.27
N LEU A 94 -17.42 -7.61 -3.59
CA LEU A 94 -18.02 -7.77 -4.92
C LEU A 94 -17.23 -7.06 -6.04
N LYS A 95 -16.47 -6.03 -5.68
CA LYS A 95 -15.66 -5.23 -6.61
C LYS A 95 -14.40 -5.96 -7.12
N ARG A 96 -13.99 -7.07 -6.48
CA ARG A 96 -12.76 -7.81 -6.76
C ARG A 96 -12.99 -9.31 -6.95
N ARG A 97 -14.09 -9.72 -7.59
CA ARG A 97 -14.41 -11.14 -7.83
C ARG A 97 -13.25 -11.88 -8.52
N PRO A 98 -12.94 -13.12 -8.12
CA PRO A 98 -11.94 -13.96 -8.79
C PRO A 98 -12.38 -14.29 -10.21
N SER A 99 -11.42 -14.39 -11.12
CA SER A 99 -11.68 -14.96 -12.44
C SER A 99 -12.02 -16.43 -12.26
N LEU A 100 -12.93 -16.94 -13.09
CA LEU A 100 -13.37 -18.34 -13.03
C LEU A 100 -12.18 -19.31 -13.17
N TYR A 101 -11.16 -18.92 -13.94
CA TYR A 101 -9.92 -19.67 -14.12
C TYR A 101 -9.12 -19.91 -12.84
N LEU A 102 -9.17 -19.01 -11.86
CA LEU A 102 -8.49 -19.17 -10.58
C LEU A 102 -9.41 -19.81 -9.53
N ALA A 103 -10.70 -19.44 -9.54
CA ALA A 103 -11.68 -19.96 -8.59
C ALA A 103 -11.97 -21.45 -8.82
N ALA A 104 -12.04 -21.89 -10.08
CA ALA A 104 -12.35 -23.27 -10.43
C ALA A 104 -11.35 -24.29 -9.84
N PRO A 105 -10.02 -24.15 -10.02
CA PRO A 105 -9.08 -25.07 -9.38
C PRO A 105 -9.01 -24.89 -7.85
N ALA A 106 -9.14 -23.66 -7.34
CA ALA A 106 -9.08 -23.40 -5.90
C ALA A 106 -10.22 -24.06 -5.11
N VAL A 107 -11.39 -24.23 -5.72
CA VAL A 107 -12.54 -24.92 -5.10
C VAL A 107 -12.68 -26.36 -5.61
N GLY A 108 -12.40 -26.60 -6.89
CA GLY A 108 -12.53 -27.92 -7.52
C GLY A 108 -11.56 -28.96 -6.97
N MET A 109 -10.31 -28.58 -6.69
CA MET A 109 -9.33 -29.48 -6.07
C MET A 109 -9.75 -29.95 -4.67
N PRO A 110 -10.06 -29.05 -3.70
CA PRO A 110 -10.49 -29.50 -2.38
C PRO A 110 -11.80 -30.28 -2.41
N LEU A 111 -12.70 -30.03 -3.36
CA LEU A 111 -13.87 -30.90 -3.57
C LEU A 111 -13.46 -32.31 -4.01
N ALA A 112 -12.57 -32.45 -5.00
CA ALA A 112 -12.05 -33.75 -5.43
C ALA A 112 -11.36 -34.51 -4.27
N PHE A 113 -10.56 -33.81 -3.47
CA PHE A 113 -9.96 -34.38 -2.26
C PHE A 113 -10.97 -34.71 -1.17
N THR A 114 -12.12 -34.03 -1.11
CA THR A 114 -13.21 -34.39 -0.22
C THR A 114 -13.79 -35.75 -0.62
N PHE A 115 -14.03 -35.98 -1.90
CA PHE A 115 -14.46 -37.30 -2.40
C PHE A 115 -13.41 -38.38 -2.08
N PHE A 116 -12.13 -38.06 -2.30
CA PHE A 116 -11.04 -38.96 -1.91
C PHE A 116 -11.07 -39.29 -0.41
N ALA A 117 -11.19 -38.28 0.46
CA ALA A 117 -11.18 -38.44 1.91
C ALA A 117 -12.41 -39.17 2.48
N VAL A 118 -13.55 -39.11 1.78
CA VAL A 118 -14.79 -39.78 2.21
C VAL A 118 -14.84 -41.24 1.74
N TYR A 119 -14.48 -41.49 0.47
CA TYR A 119 -14.63 -42.81 -0.15
C TYR A 119 -13.38 -43.68 -0.10
N LEU A 120 -12.29 -43.23 0.54
CA LEU A 120 -11.08 -44.02 0.60
C LEU A 120 -11.35 -45.35 1.34
N PRO A 121 -11.17 -46.50 0.67
CA PRO A 121 -11.21 -47.78 1.35
C PRO A 121 -10.04 -47.85 2.34
N THR A 122 -10.17 -48.67 3.38
CA THR A 122 -9.12 -48.94 4.36
C THR A 122 -7.83 -49.34 3.65
N THR A 123 -6.93 -48.39 3.47
CA THR A 123 -5.70 -48.56 2.69
C THR A 123 -4.53 -48.01 3.47
N THR A 124 -3.49 -48.82 3.59
CA THR A 124 -2.19 -48.38 4.08
C THR A 124 -1.45 -47.73 2.92
N LEU A 125 -1.49 -46.40 2.85
CA LEU A 125 -0.70 -45.63 1.90
C LEU A 125 0.78 -45.70 2.33
N GLY A 126 1.50 -46.71 1.82
CA GLY A 126 2.94 -46.90 2.06
C GLY A 126 3.28 -47.19 3.53
N SER A 127 4.34 -46.56 4.03
CA SER A 127 4.85 -46.69 5.41
C SER A 127 4.10 -45.83 6.45
N GLY A 128 3.00 -45.18 6.05
CA GLY A 128 2.23 -44.30 6.91
C GLY A 128 1.21 -45.04 7.78
N PRO A 129 0.58 -44.35 8.75
CA PRO A 129 -0.56 -44.89 9.48
C PRO A 129 -1.68 -45.30 8.51
N PRO A 130 -2.38 -46.41 8.76
CA PRO A 130 -3.55 -46.77 7.98
C PRO A 130 -4.58 -45.64 8.02
N ALA A 131 -5.12 -45.28 6.86
CA ALA A 131 -6.11 -44.24 6.74
C ALA A 131 -7.42 -44.84 6.24
N VAL A 132 -8.52 -44.34 6.80
CA VAL A 132 -9.88 -44.80 6.51
C VAL A 132 -10.74 -43.59 6.20
N GLY A 133 -11.69 -43.75 5.27
CA GLY A 133 -12.65 -42.71 4.96
C GLY A 133 -13.32 -42.13 6.22
N CYS A 134 -13.29 -40.81 6.35
CA CYS A 134 -13.84 -40.10 7.52
C CYS A 134 -15.37 -39.95 7.48
N GLY A 135 -15.99 -40.22 6.33
CA GLY A 135 -17.42 -40.06 6.12
C GLY A 135 -17.85 -38.61 5.91
N TRP A 136 -19.07 -38.42 5.41
CA TRP A 136 -19.61 -37.11 5.05
C TRP A 136 -19.80 -36.17 6.24
N GLY A 137 -20.15 -36.71 7.42
CA GLY A 137 -20.33 -35.90 8.64
C GLY A 137 -19.04 -35.20 9.04
N ALA A 138 -17.95 -35.96 9.16
CA ALA A 138 -16.64 -35.39 9.51
C ALA A 138 -16.13 -34.44 8.42
N ALA A 139 -16.33 -34.79 7.14
CA ALA A 139 -15.96 -33.92 6.02
C ALA A 139 -16.70 -32.57 6.06
N GLY A 140 -17.99 -32.55 6.39
CA GLY A 140 -18.79 -31.33 6.54
C GLY A 140 -18.30 -30.42 7.67
N VAL A 141 -17.99 -31.00 8.84
CA VAL A 141 -17.40 -30.25 9.97
C VAL A 141 -16.02 -29.71 9.59
N THR A 142 -15.22 -30.52 8.89
CA THR A 142 -13.90 -30.10 8.39
C THR A 142 -14.02 -28.89 7.47
N TRP A 143 -14.98 -28.90 6.55
CA TRP A 143 -15.28 -27.77 5.66
C TRP A 143 -15.66 -26.51 6.44
N ALA A 144 -16.59 -26.63 7.39
CA ALA A 144 -17.02 -25.51 8.22
C ALA A 144 -15.85 -24.90 9.00
N TYR A 145 -14.99 -25.75 9.56
CA TYR A 145 -13.78 -25.32 10.26
C TYR A 145 -12.78 -24.62 9.32
N SER A 146 -12.48 -25.21 8.17
CA SER A 146 -11.56 -24.63 7.18
C SER A 146 -12.04 -23.25 6.73
N ILE A 147 -13.35 -23.07 6.51
CA ILE A 147 -13.94 -21.77 6.18
C ILE A 147 -13.79 -20.78 7.35
N LEU A 148 -13.98 -21.23 8.59
CA LEU A 148 -13.80 -20.37 9.77
C LEU A 148 -12.35 -19.89 9.90
N VAL A 149 -11.37 -20.80 9.80
CA VAL A 149 -9.95 -20.45 9.84
C VAL A 149 -9.58 -19.53 8.68
N LEU A 150 -10.16 -19.74 7.50
CA LEU A 150 -10.00 -18.86 6.34
C LEU A 150 -10.45 -17.42 6.66
N LEU A 151 -11.61 -17.25 7.30
CA LEU A 151 -12.10 -15.92 7.70
C LEU A 151 -11.21 -15.24 8.75
N VAL A 152 -10.66 -16.03 9.69
CA VAL A 152 -9.71 -15.53 10.69
C VAL A 152 -8.41 -15.08 10.02
N ALA A 153 -7.85 -15.89 9.13
CA ALA A 153 -6.65 -15.55 8.36
C ALA A 153 -6.86 -14.30 7.49
N GLU A 154 -8.03 -14.16 6.88
CA GLU A 154 -8.40 -12.99 6.10
C GLU A 154 -8.46 -11.71 6.97
N SER A 155 -9.05 -11.81 8.16
CA SER A 155 -9.15 -10.69 9.09
C SER A 155 -7.76 -10.24 9.57
N ALA A 156 -6.88 -11.19 9.86
CA ALA A 156 -5.50 -10.91 10.26
C ALA A 156 -4.64 -10.32 9.12
N LYS A 157 -4.87 -10.77 7.88
CA LYS A 157 -4.27 -10.16 6.69
C LYS A 157 -4.63 -8.68 6.61
N LEU A 158 -5.91 -8.34 6.76
CA LEU A 158 -6.37 -6.95 6.73
C LEU A 158 -5.77 -6.12 7.87
N ALA A 159 -5.73 -6.67 9.09
CA ALA A 159 -5.10 -6.01 10.22
C ALA A 159 -3.61 -5.74 9.96
N SER A 160 -2.90 -6.70 9.37
CA SER A 160 -1.49 -6.57 9.01
C SER A 160 -1.26 -5.47 7.97
N TYR A 161 -2.11 -5.38 6.94
CA TYR A 161 -2.03 -4.28 5.98
C TYR A 161 -2.31 -2.92 6.63
N TYR A 162 -3.30 -2.84 7.53
CA TYR A 162 -3.62 -1.61 8.24
C TYR A 162 -2.46 -1.13 9.11
N VAL A 163 -1.82 -2.04 9.86
CA VAL A 163 -0.65 -1.72 10.69
C VAL A 163 0.53 -1.27 9.83
N LEU A 164 0.83 -1.96 8.74
CA LEU A 164 1.93 -1.60 7.83
C LEU A 164 1.69 -0.25 7.14
N GLU A 165 0.45 0.04 6.76
CA GLU A 165 0.08 1.32 6.17
C GLU A 165 0.21 2.46 7.19
N PHE A 166 -0.28 2.24 8.41
CA PHE A 166 -0.16 3.18 9.52
C PHE A 166 1.31 3.52 9.83
N GLU A 167 2.19 2.51 9.95
CA GLU A 167 3.63 2.75 10.15
C GLU A 167 4.23 3.55 9.00
N SER A 168 3.86 3.26 7.76
CA SER A 168 4.41 3.96 6.60
C SER A 168 3.98 5.41 6.53
N ASN A 169 2.74 5.71 6.92
CA ASN A 169 2.23 7.08 7.01
C ASN A 169 2.96 7.86 8.12
N LEU A 170 3.24 7.23 9.25
CA LEU A 170 4.04 7.84 10.33
C LEU A 170 5.49 8.11 9.93
N ARG A 171 6.12 7.20 9.15
CA ARG A 171 7.47 7.43 8.62
C ARG A 171 7.47 8.59 7.63
N ALA A 172 6.51 8.61 6.70
CA ALA A 172 6.36 9.71 5.74
C ALA A 172 6.15 11.07 6.44
N LYS A 173 5.32 11.12 7.49
CA LYS A 173 5.10 12.35 8.27
C LYS A 173 6.39 12.84 8.95
N ARG A 174 7.16 11.93 9.54
CA ARG A 174 8.46 12.25 10.16
C ARG A 174 9.49 12.75 9.15
N GLU A 175 9.53 12.16 7.96
CA GLU A 175 10.42 12.61 6.88
C GLU A 175 10.04 14.01 6.37
N MET A 176 8.74 14.30 6.22
CA MET A 176 8.31 15.65 5.84
C MET A 176 8.66 16.69 6.90
N GLN A 177 8.48 16.36 8.19
CA GLN A 177 8.90 17.26 9.28
C GLN A 177 10.41 17.51 9.28
N ARG A 178 11.24 16.49 9.04
CA ARG A 178 12.69 16.65 8.91
C ARG A 178 13.07 17.55 7.74
N ARG A 179 12.41 17.39 6.59
CA ARG A 179 12.65 18.25 5.42
C ARG A 179 12.21 19.69 5.67
N GLN A 180 11.12 19.90 6.41
CA GLN A 180 10.68 21.25 6.80
C GLN A 180 11.68 21.90 7.76
N MET A 181 12.10 21.18 8.80
CA MET A 181 13.12 21.67 9.74
C MET A 181 14.45 21.96 9.06
N GLN A 182 14.89 21.12 8.12
CA GLN A 182 16.11 21.40 7.33
C GLN A 182 15.98 22.66 6.47
N LYS A 183 14.81 22.92 5.90
CA LYS A 183 14.55 24.15 5.14
C LYS A 183 14.52 25.39 6.03
N GLU A 184 13.96 25.26 7.22
CA GLU A 184 13.90 26.34 8.21
C GLU A 184 15.30 26.71 8.72
N ILE A 185 16.10 25.72 9.13
CA ILE A 185 17.49 25.93 9.54
C ILE A 185 18.33 26.52 8.39
N ALA A 186 18.14 26.04 7.16
CA ALA A 186 18.84 26.61 5.99
C ALA A 186 18.43 28.06 5.71
N ALA A 187 17.16 28.41 5.89
CA ALA A 187 16.68 29.79 5.76
C ALA A 187 17.21 30.70 6.87
N GLU A 188 17.33 30.19 8.11
CA GLU A 188 17.96 30.91 9.23
C GLU A 188 19.44 31.16 8.98
N MET A 189 20.20 30.16 8.51
CA MET A 189 21.62 30.34 8.19
C MET A 189 21.85 31.41 7.12
N LEU A 190 21.02 31.42 6.06
CA LEU A 190 21.08 32.47 5.04
C LEU A 190 20.72 33.85 5.59
N ARG A 191 19.78 33.94 6.54
CA ARG A 191 19.41 35.20 7.19
C ARG A 191 20.56 35.73 8.06
N ASP A 192 21.21 34.86 8.82
CA ASP A 192 22.35 35.23 9.67
C ASP A 192 23.59 35.64 8.87
N GLU A 193 23.89 34.95 7.77
CA GLU A 193 24.95 35.36 6.83
C GLU A 193 24.63 36.71 6.18
N GLY A 194 23.39 36.93 5.75
CA GLY A 194 22.94 38.23 5.26
C GLY A 194 23.09 39.34 6.31
N LEU A 195 22.76 39.05 7.57
CA LEU A 195 22.90 40.01 8.67
C LEU A 195 24.37 40.35 8.95
N LYS A 196 25.27 39.36 8.92
CA LYS A 196 26.72 39.56 9.08
C LYS A 196 27.30 40.43 7.97
N ASN A 197 26.93 40.17 6.71
CA ASN A 197 27.38 40.99 5.58
C ASN A 197 26.95 42.46 5.73
N ILE A 198 25.73 42.72 6.23
CA ILE A 198 25.26 44.09 6.49
C ILE A 198 26.06 44.75 7.61
N ILE A 199 26.35 44.03 8.70
CA ILE A 199 27.14 44.54 9.82
C ILE A 199 28.57 44.86 9.38
N ASP A 200 29.19 44.00 8.57
CA ASP A 200 30.55 44.20 8.06
C ASP A 200 30.63 45.40 7.11
N LEU A 201 29.62 45.60 6.25
CA LEU A 201 29.47 46.81 5.43
C LEU A 201 29.38 48.07 6.31
N HIS A 202 28.59 48.02 7.39
CA HIS A 202 28.42 49.17 8.28
C HIS A 202 29.69 49.49 9.07
N LYS A 203 30.44 48.46 9.49
CA LYS A 203 31.71 48.62 10.21
C LYS A 203 32.83 49.20 9.33
N ASN A 204 32.86 48.84 8.05
CA ASN A 204 33.74 49.51 7.08
C ASN A 204 33.29 50.95 6.78
N SER A 205 32.01 51.27 7.02
CA SER A 205 31.43 52.61 6.87
C SER A 205 31.76 53.62 7.96
N GLU A 206 32.25 53.18 9.11
CA GLU A 206 32.56 54.07 10.25
C GLU A 206 33.96 54.71 10.18
N ASN A 207 34.71 54.58 9.08
CA ASN A 207 35.97 55.32 8.92
C ASN A 207 35.66 56.76 8.44
N PRO A 208 35.75 57.79 9.31
CA PRO A 208 35.18 59.10 9.05
C PRO A 208 36.23 59.97 8.35
N GLY A 209 36.32 59.86 7.03
CA GLY A 209 37.31 60.65 6.30
C GLY A 209 37.14 60.79 4.79
N ASP A 210 36.12 60.20 4.16
CA ASP A 210 36.09 60.19 2.70
C ASP A 210 34.73 60.57 2.12
N SER A 211 34.72 61.52 1.18
CA SER A 211 33.59 61.89 0.32
C SER A 211 33.13 60.75 -0.61
N SER A 212 33.74 59.57 -0.49
CA SER A 212 33.40 58.33 -1.18
C SER A 212 32.01 57.79 -0.82
N TRP A 213 31.51 58.08 0.40
CA TRP A 213 30.24 57.52 0.91
C TRP A 213 28.99 57.97 0.13
N GLU A 214 28.99 59.17 -0.46
CA GLU A 214 27.86 59.63 -1.28
C GLU A 214 27.84 58.95 -2.66
N SER A 215 29.02 58.69 -3.23
CA SER A 215 29.16 57.97 -4.50
C SER A 215 28.72 56.51 -4.33
N GLU A 216 29.19 55.84 -3.28
CA GLU A 216 28.87 54.43 -2.99
C GLU A 216 27.39 54.25 -2.60
N ARG A 217 26.79 55.23 -1.90
CA ARG A 217 25.34 55.23 -1.62
C ARG A 217 24.51 55.41 -2.90
N SER A 218 24.96 56.23 -3.86
CA SER A 218 24.28 56.38 -5.15
C SER A 218 24.37 55.11 -6.00
N GLU A 219 25.51 54.41 -5.94
CA GLU A 219 25.72 53.14 -6.65
C GLU A 219 24.87 52.02 -6.05
N LEU A 220 24.80 51.93 -4.72
CA LEU A 220 23.91 51.00 -4.02
C LEU A 220 22.44 51.30 -4.28
N GLN A 221 22.03 52.57 -4.34
CA GLN A 221 20.67 52.94 -4.74
C GLN A 221 20.35 52.53 -6.18
N GLY A 222 21.32 52.67 -7.10
CA GLY A 222 21.20 52.17 -8.47
C GLY A 222 21.03 50.65 -8.53
N GLN A 223 21.85 49.90 -7.79
CA GLN A 223 21.74 48.44 -7.71
C GLN A 223 20.42 47.97 -7.09
N VAL A 224 19.92 48.67 -6.06
CA VAL A 224 18.64 48.37 -5.43
C VAL A 224 17.47 48.61 -6.40
N GLU A 225 17.48 49.69 -7.17
CA GLU A 225 16.45 49.93 -8.19
C GLU A 225 16.53 48.94 -9.36
N GLU A 226 17.73 48.53 -9.76
CA GLU A 226 17.91 47.45 -10.75
C GLU A 226 17.36 46.12 -10.23
N LEU A 227 17.69 45.74 -8.99
CA LEU A 227 17.18 44.53 -8.33
C LEU A 227 15.65 44.57 -8.18
N LYS A 228 15.07 45.71 -7.80
CA LYS A 228 13.60 45.88 -7.79
C LYS A 228 13.00 45.66 -9.16
N GLY A 229 13.63 46.20 -10.21
CA GLY A 229 13.23 45.98 -11.60
C GLY A 229 13.28 44.50 -12.00
N GLN A 230 14.33 43.77 -11.59
CA GLN A 230 14.46 42.34 -11.83
C GLN A 230 13.41 41.51 -11.07
N VAL A 231 13.13 41.86 -9.81
CA VAL A 231 12.09 41.20 -9.00
C VAL A 231 10.71 41.39 -9.62
N LEU A 232 10.37 42.61 -10.07
CA LEU A 232 9.10 42.88 -10.74
C LEU A 232 8.96 42.07 -12.05
N ARG A 233 10.04 41.90 -12.82
CA ARG A 233 10.05 41.04 -14.02
C ARG A 233 9.82 39.58 -13.66
N MET A 234 10.50 39.06 -12.64
CA MET A 234 10.31 37.68 -12.17
C MET A 234 8.90 37.43 -11.63
N GLU A 235 8.30 38.39 -10.93
CA GLU A 235 6.91 38.29 -10.47
C GLU A 235 5.93 38.25 -11.65
N ALA A 236 6.17 39.04 -12.69
CA ALA A 236 5.36 39.01 -13.91
C ALA A 236 5.46 37.64 -14.60
N GLU A 237 6.67 37.09 -14.73
CA GLU A 237 6.90 35.75 -15.29
C GLU A 237 6.24 34.65 -14.46
N MET A 238 6.35 34.70 -13.13
CA MET A 238 5.68 33.73 -12.25
C MET A 238 4.15 33.78 -12.40
N SER A 239 3.57 34.98 -12.50
CA SER A 239 2.12 35.12 -12.69
C SER A 239 1.65 34.53 -14.03
N ALA A 240 2.46 34.67 -15.09
CA ALA A 240 2.20 34.07 -16.39
C ALA A 240 2.25 32.54 -16.31
N VAL A 241 3.26 31.97 -15.66
CA VAL A 241 3.39 30.51 -15.46
C VAL A 241 2.21 29.96 -14.65
N GLU A 242 1.75 30.67 -13.64
CA GLU A 242 0.62 30.25 -12.81
C GLU A 242 -0.70 30.27 -13.59
N SER A 243 -0.90 31.28 -14.44
CA SER A 243 -2.04 31.34 -15.37
C SER A 243 -2.04 30.15 -16.35
N LEU A 244 -0.88 29.81 -16.92
CA LEU A 244 -0.72 28.70 -17.87
C LEU A 244 -0.96 27.35 -17.20
N ARG A 245 -0.46 27.19 -15.98
CA ARG A 245 -0.72 26.01 -15.15
C ARG A 245 -2.22 25.84 -14.87
N SER A 246 -2.92 26.93 -14.56
CA SER A 246 -4.36 26.91 -14.30
C SER A 246 -5.16 26.51 -15.57
N GLY A 247 -4.79 27.06 -16.74
CA GLY A 247 -5.40 26.71 -18.02
C GLY A 247 -5.15 25.24 -18.40
N MET A 248 -3.94 24.72 -18.18
CA MET A 248 -3.62 23.31 -18.43
C MET A 248 -4.47 22.36 -17.57
N LEU A 249 -4.69 22.72 -16.30
CA LEU A 249 -5.54 21.93 -15.41
C LEU A 249 -7.02 21.94 -15.83
N GLN A 250 -7.52 23.05 -16.38
CA GLN A 250 -8.88 23.13 -16.93
C GLN A 250 -9.04 22.33 -18.23
N TYR A 251 -8.03 22.36 -19.11
CA TYR A 251 -7.99 21.54 -20.33
C TYR A 251 -8.00 20.03 -20.01
N ILE A 252 -7.16 19.58 -19.06
CA ILE A 252 -7.14 18.17 -18.64
C ILE A 252 -8.48 17.71 -18.05
N ARG A 253 -9.23 18.63 -17.42
CA ARG A 253 -10.58 18.36 -16.91
C ARG A 253 -11.68 18.42 -17.97
N GLY A 254 -11.34 18.73 -19.22
CA GLY A 254 -12.29 18.87 -20.33
C GLY A 254 -13.18 20.12 -20.23
N GLN A 255 -12.77 21.12 -19.45
CA GLN A 255 -13.53 22.35 -19.22
C GLN A 255 -13.12 23.49 -20.16
N LEU A 256 -12.05 23.31 -20.94
CA LEU A 256 -11.50 24.32 -21.84
C LEU A 256 -11.32 23.72 -23.24
N SER A 257 -11.73 24.44 -24.29
CA SER A 257 -11.56 24.01 -25.69
C SER A 257 -10.09 24.04 -26.10
N ALA A 258 -9.71 23.27 -27.13
CA ALA A 258 -8.36 23.26 -27.67
C ALA A 258 -7.95 24.64 -28.24
N ASP A 259 -8.90 25.35 -28.85
CA ASP A 259 -8.69 26.67 -29.44
C ASP A 259 -8.45 27.73 -28.36
N ASP A 260 -9.20 27.67 -27.26
CA ASP A 260 -9.05 28.57 -26.11
C ASP A 260 -7.71 28.33 -25.39
N PHE A 261 -7.26 27.08 -25.30
CA PHE A 261 -5.96 26.74 -24.74
C PHE A 261 -4.81 27.22 -25.62
N ALA A 262 -4.95 27.13 -26.96
CA ALA A 262 -3.96 27.66 -27.90
C ALA A 262 -3.83 29.19 -27.81
N CYS A 263 -4.96 29.89 -27.60
CA CYS A 263 -4.97 31.33 -27.34
C CYS A 263 -4.21 31.67 -26.03
N LEU A 264 -4.39 30.86 -24.98
CA LEU A 264 -3.71 31.05 -23.69
C LEU A 264 -2.18 30.84 -23.76
N LEU A 265 -1.69 29.97 -24.65
CA LEU A 265 -0.26 29.75 -24.90
C LEU A 265 0.42 30.90 -25.65
N THR A 266 -0.35 31.70 -26.39
CA THR A 266 0.16 32.79 -27.23
C THR A 266 -0.08 34.18 -26.62
N ALA A 267 -0.80 34.24 -25.51
CA ALA A 267 -1.10 35.49 -24.82
C ALA A 267 0.17 36.11 -24.21
N PRO A 268 0.42 37.41 -24.42
CA PRO A 268 1.50 38.11 -23.73
C PRO A 268 1.21 38.18 -22.22
N PRO A 269 2.26 38.24 -21.37
CA PRO A 269 2.08 38.33 -19.93
C PRO A 269 1.24 39.57 -19.56
N PRO A 270 0.30 39.46 -18.61
CA PRO A 270 -0.57 40.57 -18.25
C PRO A 270 0.27 41.70 -17.65
N ALA A 271 0.27 42.86 -18.30
CA ALA A 271 0.83 44.07 -17.72
C ALA A 271 0.00 44.43 -16.48
N LYS A 272 0.61 44.39 -15.28
CA LYS A 272 -0.03 44.96 -14.09
C LYS A 272 -0.21 46.45 -14.35
N SER A 273 -1.46 46.87 -14.55
CA SER A 273 -1.86 48.27 -14.40
C SER A 273 -1.53 48.66 -12.96
N HIS A 274 -0.53 49.54 -12.81
CA HIS A 274 -0.34 50.28 -11.58
C HIS A 274 -1.61 51.12 -11.37
N ALA A 275 -2.44 50.71 -10.42
CA ALA A 275 -3.39 51.62 -9.79
C ALA A 275 -2.59 52.34 -8.70
N ASP A 276 -2.57 53.67 -8.81
CA ASP A 276 -1.98 54.62 -7.86
C ASP A 276 -2.54 54.46 -6.43
#